data_AF-A0A0G1VJB2-F1
#
_entry.id   AF-A0A0G1VJB2-F1
#
_cell.length_a   1.000
_cell.length_b   1.000
_cell.length_c   1.000
_cell.angle_alpha   90.00
_cell.angle_beta   90.00
_cell.angle_gamma   90.00
#
_symmetry.space_group_name_H-M   'P 1'
#
loop_
_entity.id
_entity.type
_entity.pdbx_description
1 polymer ?
#
loop_
_entity_poly.entity_id
_entity_poly.type
_entity_poly.pdbx_seq_one_letter_code
_entity_poly.pdbx_strand_id
1 'polypeptide(L)' 'MCGIFAYKGVHGDACQRVVKGLKKLEYRGYDSWGVAWKEHDGTIKTYRKVGKIGSAPEVKFPKS' A
#
# COMPACT_ATOMS: atom_id res chain seq x y z
N MET A 1 7.31 15.92 3.19
CA MET A 1 5.88 16.03 2.82
C MET A 1 5.30 14.62 2.81
N CYS A 2 3.97 14.43 2.84
CA CYS A 2 3.35 13.09 2.91
C CYS A 2 2.31 12.91 1.80
N GLY A 3 2.14 11.68 1.32
CA GLY A 3 1.10 11.29 0.37
C GLY A 3 0.26 10.13 0.91
N ILE A 4 -1.06 10.21 0.75
CA ILE A 4 -2.00 9.15 1.15
C ILE A 4 -2.82 8.75 -0.08
N PHE A 5 -3.00 7.45 -0.26
CA PHE A 5 -3.85 6.87 -1.30
C PHE A 5 -4.63 5.70 -0.70
N ALA A 6 -5.92 5.60 -1.00
CA ALA A 6 -6.80 4.55 -0.51
C ALA A 6 -7.68 4.04 -1.63
N TYR A 7 -8.03 2.76 -1.57
CA TYR A 7 -8.95 2.12 -2.50
C TYR A 7 -9.91 1.21 -1.73
N LYS A 8 -11.20 1.29 -2.06
CA LYS A 8 -12.25 0.40 -1.59
C LYS A 8 -13.00 -0.11 -2.81
N GLY A 9 -13.07 -1.43 -2.97
CA GLY A 9 -13.76 -2.05 -4.09
C GLY A 9 -13.98 -3.54 -3.84
N VAL A 10 -14.75 -4.17 -4.71
CA VAL A 10 -15.13 -5.60 -4.62
C VAL A 10 -14.10 -6.54 -5.22
N HIS A 11 -13.06 -6.01 -5.88
CA HIS A 11 -12.01 -6.79 -6.52
C HIS A 11 -10.87 -7.10 -5.55
N GLY A 12 -10.41 -8.36 -5.53
CA GLY A 12 -9.31 -8.87 -4.67
C GLY A 12 -7.91 -8.35 -4.99
N ASP A 13 -7.79 -7.23 -5.72
CA ASP A 13 -6.53 -6.57 -6.09
C ASP A 13 -6.32 -5.23 -5.37
N ALA A 14 -7.11 -4.96 -4.32
CA ALA A 14 -7.11 -3.69 -3.58
C ALA A 14 -5.72 -3.27 -3.12
N CYS A 15 -4.96 -4.17 -2.50
CA CYS A 15 -3.61 -3.85 -2.00
C CYS A 15 -2.63 -3.52 -3.14
N GLN A 16 -2.73 -4.21 -4.29
CA GLN A 16 -1.90 -3.92 -5.46
C GLN A 16 -2.22 -2.53 -6.03
N ARG A 17 -3.50 -2.17 -6.11
CA ARG A 17 -3.94 -0.82 -6.54
C ARG A 17 -3.42 0.25 -5.61
N VAL A 18 -3.47 0.02 -4.30
CA VAL A 18 -2.94 0.96 -3.30
C VAL A 18 -1.43 1.16 -3.48
N VAL A 19 -0.66 0.08 -3.62
CA VAL A 19 0.79 0.18 -3.86
C VAL A 19 1.11 0.91 -5.17
N LYS A 20 0.39 0.62 -6.26
CA LYS A 20 0.56 1.34 -7.53
C LYS A 20 0.23 2.84 -7.40
N GLY A 21 -0.82 3.18 -6.65
CA GLY A 21 -1.18 4.56 -6.35
C GLY A 21 -0.13 5.28 -5.52
N LEU A 22 0.37 4.64 -4.45
CA LEU A 22 1.45 5.20 -3.62
C LEU A 22 2.75 5.40 -4.39
N LYS A 23 3.12 4.48 -5.30
CA LYS A 23 4.28 4.67 -6.19
C LYS A 23 4.17 5.94 -7.04
N LYS A 24 2.98 6.29 -7.52
CA LYS A 24 2.74 7.56 -8.24
C LYS A 24 2.84 8.80 -7.35
N LEU A 25 2.70 8.64 -6.03
CA LEU A 25 2.80 9.73 -5.04
C LEU A 25 4.18 9.84 -4.38
N GLU A 26 5.19 9.07 -4.83
CA GLU A 26 6.54 9.07 -4.24
C GLU A 26 7.19 10.47 -4.23
N TYR A 27 6.89 11.32 -5.21
CA TYR A 27 7.36 12.71 -5.24
C TYR A 27 6.95 13.51 -4.00
N ARG A 28 5.91 13.08 -3.27
CA ARG A 28 5.48 13.73 -2.03
C ARG A 28 6.23 13.23 -0.80
N GLY A 29 6.83 12.05 -0.82
CA GLY A 29 7.48 11.48 0.35
C GLY A 29 8.32 10.24 0.01
N TYR A 30 9.57 10.25 0.46
CA TYR A 30 10.60 9.25 0.12
C TYR A 30 11.34 8.69 1.35
N ASP A 31 11.04 9.19 2.55
CA ASP A 31 11.70 8.75 3.79
C ASP A 31 11.15 7.41 4.28
N SER A 32 9.85 7.18 4.10
CA SER A 32 9.19 5.92 4.46
C SER A 32 7.86 5.78 3.74
N TRP A 33 7.34 4.55 3.71
CA TRP A 33 6.00 4.25 3.22
C TRP A 33 5.37 3.11 4.01
N GLY A 34 4.05 3.01 3.91
CA GLY A 34 3.29 1.91 4.49
C GLY A 34 1.92 1.76 3.87
N VAL A 35 1.34 0.59 4.08
CA VAL A 35 0.00 0.22 3.64
C VAL A 35 -0.74 -0.48 4.76
N ALA A 36 -2.06 -0.34 4.77
CA ALA A 36 -2.96 -1.06 5.65
C ALA A 36 -4.10 -1.64 4.83
N TRP A 37 -4.56 -2.84 5.19
CA TRP A 37 -5.71 -3.48 4.55
C TRP A 37 -6.51 -4.26 5.58
N LYS A 38 -7.79 -4.47 5.25
CA LYS A 38 -8.72 -5.26 6.05
C LYS A 38 -8.75 -6.69 5.51
N GLU A 39 -8.57 -7.66 6.39
CA GLU A 39 -8.73 -9.09 6.12
C GLU A 39 -10.20 -9.53 6.25
N HIS A 40 -10.51 -10.74 5.79
CA HIS A 40 -11.88 -11.29 5.86
C HIS A 40 -12.42 -11.46 7.28
N ASP A 41 -11.56 -11.79 8.23
CA ASP A 41 -11.89 -11.90 9.65
C ASP A 41 -12.14 -10.52 10.31
N GLY A 42 -12.02 -9.44 9.54
CA GLY A 42 -12.20 -8.07 9.99
C GLY A 42 -10.95 -7.44 10.58
N THR A 43 -9.85 -8.18 10.72
CA THR A 43 -8.59 -7.65 11.25
C THR A 43 -7.94 -6.67 10.27
N ILE A 44 -7.24 -5.68 10.80
CA ILE A 44 -6.45 -4.75 10.00
C ILE A 44 -4.99 -5.17 10.07
N LYS A 45 -4.42 -5.50 8.93
CA LYS A 45 -2.97 -5.71 8.80
C LYS A 45 -2.30 -4.47 8.27
N THR A 46 -1.04 -4.31 8.64
CA THR A 46 -0.22 -3.20 8.18
C THR A 46 1.15 -3.69 7.74
N TYR A 47 1.72 -3.00 6.76
CA TYR A 47 3.10 -3.18 6.32
C TYR A 47 3.76 -1.80 6.24
N ARG A 48 4.97 -1.67 6.76
CA ARG A 48 5.73 -0.41 6.77
C ARG A 48 7.18 -0.68 6.40
N LYS A 49 7.80 0.26 5.68
CA LYS A 49 9.21 0.17 5.29
C LYS A 49 9.83 1.57 5.21
N VAL A 50 11.08 1.67 5.64
CA VAL A 50 11.90 2.89 5.49
C VAL A 50 12.46 2.97 4.07
N GLY A 51 12.56 4.18 3.54
CA GLY A 51 13.04 4.49 2.20
C GLY A 51 11.95 4.65 1.17
N LYS A 52 12.35 4.65 -0.09
CA LYS A 52 11.52 4.90 -1.27
C LYS A 52 10.65 3.70 -1.64
N ILE A 53 9.44 3.95 -2.13
CA ILE A 53 8.51 2.89 -2.57
C ILE A 53 8.77 2.45 -4.02
N GLY A 54 9.38 3.30 -4.85
CA GLY A 54 9.67 3.05 -6.26
C GLY A 54 10.48 1.77 -6.46
N SER A 55 11.52 1.58 -5.63
CA SER A 55 12.38 0.39 -5.62
C SER A 55 11.82 -0.78 -4.80
N ALA A 56 10.60 -0.67 -4.26
CA ALA A 56 10.01 -1.75 -3.49
C ALA A 56 9.64 -2.92 -4.42
N PRO A 57 10.07 -4.16 -4.09
CA PRO A 57 9.63 -5.36 -4.81
C PRO A 57 8.11 -5.49 -4.73
N GLU A 58 7.53 -6.33 -5.58
CA GLU A 58 6.11 -6.67 -5.46
C GLU A 58 5.81 -7.18 -4.05
N VAL A 59 5.02 -6.40 -3.32
CA VAL A 59 4.54 -6.81 -2.01
C VAL A 59 3.49 -7.88 -2.25
N LYS A 60 3.81 -9.12 -1.87
CA LYS A 60 2.86 -10.23 -1.91
C LYS A 60 1.85 -10.01 -0.78
N PHE A 61 0.70 -9.45 -1.15
CA PHE A 61 -0.45 -9.42 -0.25
C PHE A 61 -1.19 -10.75 -0.35
N PRO A 62 -1.71 -11.29 0.77
CA PRO A 62 -2.67 -12.37 0.69
C PRO A 62 -3.85 -11.90 -0.17
N LYS A 63 -4.34 -12.79 -1.05
CA LYS A 63 -5.60 -12.54 -1.75
C LYS A 63 -6.67 -12.62 -0.67
N SER A 64 -7.18 -11.46 -0.25
CA SER A 64 -8.52 -11.40 0.31
C SER A 64 -9.48 -11.80 -0.81
#